data_AF-A0A0G2G8Q6-F1
#
_entry.id   AF-A0A0G2G8Q6-F1
#
_cell.length_a   1.000
_cell.length_b   1.000
_cell.length_c   1.000
_cell.angle_alpha   90.00
_cell.angle_beta   90.00
_cell.angle_gamma   90.00
#
_symmetry.space_group_name_H-M   'P 1'
#
loop_
_entity.id
_entity.type
_entity.pdbx_description
1 polymer ?
#
loop_
_entity_poly.entity_id
_entity_poly.type
_entity_poly.pdbx_seq_one_letter_code
_entity_poly.pdbx_strand_id
1 'polypeptide(L)'
;MCKLHHLVPFAPLFFPLVSAWGGVGHEAVAYVAQDFVADATKTYIQDILGTGTSYMAAVATWADTYRYTDAGGWSAPLHFVDANDSSSTSDDKLSAIKFLIHFVGDIHQPLHDEALDVGGNTISVTYDGEDTNLHHVWDTPMVESLAGGSTITTARSYATTLTSAIQDGTWSATSWTSDMTLTQSTVLKWATQANAYVCSDVIPEGVDAVEGQDLSTTYYDDHNHVVKIQLARAGYRLAAWLNLIVTGSTGGV
;
A
#
# COMPACT_ATOMS: atom_id res chain seq x y z
N MET A 1 23.84 -1.30 -12.36
CA MET A 1 22.98 -1.93 -13.39
C MET A 1 21.91 -2.73 -12.64
N CYS A 2 20.66 -2.27 -12.61
CA CYS A 2 19.51 -3.10 -12.21
C CYS A 2 19.28 -4.15 -13.32
N LYS A 3 20.21 -5.09 -13.48
CA LYS A 3 20.05 -6.26 -14.32
C LYS A 3 19.65 -7.39 -13.40
N LEU A 4 18.49 -7.96 -13.69
CA LEU A 4 17.98 -9.21 -13.13
C LEU A 4 18.95 -10.35 -13.48
N HIS A 5 20.13 -10.41 -12.86
CA HIS A 5 21.13 -11.44 -13.06
C HIS A 5 21.59 -11.92 -11.69
N HIS A 6 20.75 -12.68 -11.00
CA HIS A 6 21.19 -13.88 -10.29
C HIS A 6 19.98 -14.81 -10.15
N LEU A 7 19.99 -15.91 -10.90
CA LEU A 7 19.22 -17.10 -10.56
C LEU A 7 19.77 -17.60 -9.23
N VAL A 8 19.10 -17.26 -8.13
CA VAL A 8 19.41 -17.82 -6.81
C VAL A 8 18.87 -19.26 -6.79
N PRO A 9 19.68 -20.26 -6.43
CA PRO A 9 19.23 -21.64 -6.34
C PRO A 9 18.16 -21.77 -5.24
N PHE A 10 17.18 -22.65 -5.48
CA PHE A 10 16.09 -23.00 -4.57
C PHE A 10 16.59 -23.26 -3.14
N ALA A 11 16.56 -22.22 -2.30
CA ALA A 11 16.64 -22.31 -0.85
C ALA A 11 15.21 -22.45 -0.31
N PRO A 12 14.99 -23.18 0.80
CA PRO A 12 13.67 -23.22 1.42
C PRO A 12 13.24 -21.79 1.76
N LEU A 13 12.14 -21.35 1.13
CA LEU A 13 11.52 -20.05 1.32
C LEU A 13 11.03 -19.92 2.77
N PHE A 14 11.90 -19.44 3.65
CA PHE A 14 11.43 -18.64 4.78
C PHE A 14 11.06 -17.29 4.19
N PHE A 15 9.77 -17.11 3.89
CA PHE A 15 9.23 -15.82 3.50
C PHE A 15 9.43 -14.89 4.68
N PRO A 16 10.27 -13.87 4.54
CA PRO A 16 10.41 -12.93 5.61
C PRO A 16 9.15 -12.07 5.64
N LEU A 17 8.76 -11.67 6.84
CA LEU A 17 7.64 -10.78 7.05
C LEU A 17 8.01 -9.41 6.48
N VAL A 18 7.56 -9.14 5.26
CA VAL A 18 7.55 -7.79 4.69
C VAL A 18 6.52 -7.00 5.49
N SER A 19 6.91 -5.87 6.06
CA SER A 19 5.98 -5.07 6.85
C SER A 19 5.25 -4.14 5.90
N ALA A 20 3.93 -4.16 5.93
CA ALA A 20 3.04 -3.26 5.19
C ALA A 20 3.45 -1.78 5.34
N TRP A 21 2.87 -0.87 4.53
CA TRP A 21 2.98 0.56 4.85
C TRP A 21 2.69 0.76 6.36
N GLY A 22 3.39 1.68 7.02
CA GLY A 22 3.11 2.00 8.41
C GLY A 22 1.65 2.45 8.59
N GLY A 23 1.17 2.50 9.84
CA GLY A 23 -0.25 2.75 10.13
C GLY A 23 -0.83 3.97 9.39
N VAL A 24 -0.08 5.07 9.36
CA VAL A 24 -0.47 6.30 8.63
C VAL A 24 -0.64 6.07 7.13
N GLY A 25 0.21 5.26 6.50
CA GLY A 25 0.13 4.97 5.07
C GLY A 25 -1.16 4.24 4.73
N HIS A 26 -1.48 3.17 5.45
CA HIS A 26 -2.74 2.43 5.27
C HIS A 26 -3.97 3.28 5.53
N GLU A 27 -3.96 4.05 6.62
CA GLU A 27 -5.06 4.94 6.97
C GLU A 27 -5.24 6.02 5.89
N ALA A 28 -4.15 6.59 5.36
CA ALA A 28 -4.20 7.58 4.30
C ALA A 28 -4.75 6.98 2.99
N VAL A 29 -4.28 5.80 2.57
CA VAL A 29 -4.81 5.06 1.41
C VAL A 29 -6.31 4.83 1.55
N ALA A 30 -6.75 4.34 2.72
CA ALA A 30 -8.15 4.10 3.01
C ALA A 30 -8.97 5.41 2.97
N TYR A 31 -8.45 6.50 3.53
CA TYR A 31 -9.14 7.80 3.49
C TYR A 31 -9.23 8.39 2.08
N VAL A 32 -8.18 8.29 1.27
CA VAL A 32 -8.25 8.66 -0.15
C VAL A 32 -9.34 7.83 -0.83
N ALA A 33 -9.37 6.51 -0.60
CA ALA A 33 -10.41 5.66 -1.18
C ALA A 33 -11.83 6.08 -0.74
N GLN A 34 -12.02 6.42 0.54
CA GLN A 34 -13.32 6.89 1.05
C GLN A 34 -13.82 8.16 0.33
N ASP A 35 -12.91 9.01 -0.13
CA ASP A 35 -13.25 10.27 -0.81
C ASP A 35 -13.68 10.05 -2.28
N PHE A 36 -13.42 8.85 -2.83
CA PHE A 36 -13.59 8.53 -4.25
C PHE A 36 -14.58 7.39 -4.54
N VAL A 37 -15.00 6.63 -3.52
CA VAL A 37 -16.04 5.61 -3.70
C VAL A 37 -17.41 6.24 -3.98
N ALA A 38 -18.20 5.60 -4.85
CA ALA A 38 -19.58 5.99 -5.12
C ALA A 38 -20.48 5.80 -3.88
N ASP A 39 -21.59 6.51 -3.80
CA ASP A 39 -22.53 6.43 -2.66
C ASP A 39 -23.05 5.00 -2.42
N ALA A 40 -23.30 4.24 -3.48
CA ALA A 40 -23.71 2.83 -3.39
C ALA A 40 -22.60 1.96 -2.77
N THR A 41 -21.35 2.17 -3.20
CA THR A 41 -20.16 1.49 -2.67
C THR A 41 -19.93 1.84 -1.21
N LYS A 42 -20.02 3.12 -0.85
CA LYS A 42 -19.93 3.58 0.53
C LYS A 42 -20.97 2.91 1.42
N THR A 43 -22.24 2.89 0.98
CA THR A 43 -23.34 2.26 1.73
C THR A 43 -23.06 0.78 1.93
N TYR A 44 -22.71 0.06 0.85
CA TYR A 44 -22.38 -1.36 0.90
C TYR A 44 -21.24 -1.68 1.88
N ILE A 45 -20.16 -0.89 1.86
CA ILE A 45 -19.02 -1.11 2.75
C ILE A 45 -19.38 -0.78 4.20
N GLN A 46 -20.16 0.29 4.44
CA GLN A 46 -20.62 0.64 5.79
C GLN A 46 -21.58 -0.39 6.38
N ASP A 47 -22.35 -1.11 5.55
CA ASP A 47 -23.16 -2.25 6.01
C ASP A 47 -22.30 -3.42 6.52
N ILE A 48 -21.06 -3.55 6.03
CA ILE A 48 -20.11 -4.60 6.45
C ILE A 48 -19.24 -4.14 7.62
N LEU A 49 -18.67 -2.94 7.54
CA LEU A 49 -17.67 -2.43 8.48
C LEU A 49 -18.27 -1.62 9.65
N GLY A 50 -19.53 -1.22 9.52
CA GLY A 50 -20.16 -0.23 10.39
C GLY A 50 -20.05 1.20 9.82
N THR A 51 -20.90 2.07 10.35
CA THR A 51 -20.97 3.48 9.93
C THR A 51 -19.94 4.31 10.70
N GLY A 52 -19.39 5.33 10.04
CA GLY A 52 -18.40 6.22 10.64
C GLY A 52 -17.67 7.05 9.58
N THR A 53 -16.99 8.10 10.01
CA THR A 53 -16.15 8.94 9.12
C THR A 53 -14.83 8.26 8.76
N SER A 54 -14.43 7.23 9.49
CA SER A 54 -13.20 6.46 9.30
C SER A 54 -13.46 4.98 8.99
N TYR A 55 -14.63 4.65 8.42
CA TYR A 55 -15.09 3.27 8.28
C TYR A 55 -14.10 2.31 7.58
N MET A 56 -13.31 2.79 6.61
CA MET A 56 -12.21 2.00 6.03
C MET A 56 -10.89 2.22 6.76
N ALA A 57 -10.56 3.47 7.13
CA ALA A 57 -9.28 3.78 7.79
C ALA A 57 -9.12 3.06 9.15
N ALA A 58 -10.20 2.93 9.92
CA ALA A 58 -10.21 2.27 11.23
C ALA A 58 -9.91 0.76 11.18
N VAL A 59 -9.97 0.15 9.99
CA VAL A 59 -9.66 -1.27 9.79
C VAL A 59 -8.47 -1.50 8.86
N ALA A 60 -7.85 -0.44 8.35
CA ALA A 60 -6.82 -0.54 7.32
C ALA A 60 -5.52 -1.21 7.81
N THR A 61 -5.27 -1.17 9.13
CA THR A 61 -4.12 -1.81 9.79
C THR A 61 -4.46 -3.16 10.43
N TRP A 62 -5.69 -3.65 10.27
CA TRP A 62 -6.12 -4.88 10.93
C TRP A 62 -5.30 -6.10 10.49
N ALA A 63 -4.96 -6.21 9.20
CA ALA A 63 -4.23 -7.35 8.67
C ALA A 63 -2.82 -7.47 9.27
N ASP A 64 -2.14 -6.34 9.53
CA ASP A 64 -0.86 -6.29 10.23
C ASP A 64 -0.91 -6.85 11.64
N THR A 65 -2.02 -6.63 12.35
CA THR A 65 -2.21 -7.19 13.69
C THR A 65 -2.64 -8.66 13.62
N TYR A 66 -3.46 -9.03 12.64
CA TYR A 66 -4.03 -10.37 12.50
C TYR A 66 -2.96 -11.41 12.18
N ARG A 67 -1.96 -11.07 11.35
CA ARG A 67 -0.86 -11.99 10.96
C ARG A 67 -0.03 -12.52 12.13
N TYR A 68 -0.06 -11.86 13.29
CA TYR A 68 0.65 -12.29 14.51
C TYR A 68 -0.20 -13.16 15.44
N THR A 69 -1.45 -13.46 15.07
CA THR A 69 -2.33 -14.35 15.84
C THR A 69 -2.25 -15.79 15.33
N ASP A 70 -2.51 -16.78 16.19
CA ASP A 70 -2.58 -18.20 15.77
C ASP A 70 -3.59 -18.41 14.62
N ALA A 71 -4.69 -17.65 14.65
CA ALA A 71 -5.73 -17.73 13.64
C ALA A 71 -5.34 -17.06 12.31
N GLY A 72 -4.43 -16.08 12.34
CA GLY A 72 -4.05 -15.26 11.19
C GLY A 72 -2.64 -15.49 10.68
N GLY A 73 -1.83 -16.37 11.28
CA GLY A 73 -0.47 -16.66 10.81
C GLY A 73 -0.40 -17.09 9.34
N TRP A 74 -1.45 -17.72 8.82
CA TRP A 74 -1.58 -18.07 7.40
C TRP A 74 -1.65 -16.85 6.47
N SER A 75 -2.02 -15.67 7.00
CA SER A 75 -2.19 -14.45 6.22
C SER A 75 -0.90 -13.65 6.05
N ALA A 76 0.15 -13.98 6.80
CA ALA A 76 1.45 -13.34 6.72
C ALA A 76 2.07 -13.28 5.29
N PRO A 77 1.99 -14.33 4.46
CA PRO A 77 2.56 -14.31 3.10
C PRO A 77 1.53 -13.91 2.01
N LEU A 78 0.30 -13.51 2.36
CA LEU A 78 -0.74 -13.36 1.34
C LEU A 78 -0.53 -12.12 0.48
N HIS A 79 -0.71 -12.33 -0.83
CA HIS A 79 -0.73 -11.27 -1.84
C HIS A 79 -2.15 -10.97 -2.37
N PHE A 80 -3.19 -11.77 -2.02
CA PHE A 80 -4.62 -11.49 -2.31
C PHE A 80 -5.57 -12.49 -1.63
N VAL A 81 -6.83 -12.09 -1.43
CA VAL A 81 -7.96 -12.95 -1.02
C VAL A 81 -9.00 -12.95 -2.15
N ASP A 82 -9.24 -14.11 -2.76
CA ASP A 82 -10.32 -14.29 -3.73
C ASP A 82 -11.66 -14.46 -3.00
N ALA A 83 -12.41 -13.36 -2.88
CA ALA A 83 -13.80 -13.39 -2.43
C ALA A 83 -14.73 -13.63 -3.62
N ASN A 84 -14.73 -14.85 -4.15
CA ASN A 84 -15.68 -15.25 -5.20
C ASN A 84 -16.42 -16.54 -4.82
N ASP A 85 -17.29 -16.43 -3.82
CA ASP A 85 -18.36 -17.42 -3.63
C ASP A 85 -19.71 -16.73 -3.36
N SER A 86 -20.78 -17.32 -3.91
CA SER A 86 -22.16 -16.87 -3.71
C SER A 86 -22.72 -17.29 -2.33
N SER A 87 -21.87 -17.81 -1.45
CA SER A 87 -22.16 -18.34 -0.13
C SER A 87 -21.28 -17.81 1.01
N SER A 88 -20.50 -16.75 0.78
CA SER A 88 -19.70 -16.11 1.84
C SER A 88 -20.55 -15.69 3.04
N THR A 89 -20.10 -16.08 4.23
CA THR A 89 -20.69 -15.63 5.49
C THR A 89 -20.42 -14.13 5.70
N SER A 90 -21.15 -13.50 6.61
CA SER A 90 -20.87 -12.10 6.98
C SER A 90 -19.43 -11.91 7.48
N ASP A 91 -18.87 -12.92 8.16
CA ASP A 91 -17.50 -12.88 8.67
C ASP A 91 -16.46 -13.00 7.55
N ASP A 92 -16.74 -13.81 6.51
CA ASP A 92 -15.87 -13.92 5.34
C ASP A 92 -15.80 -12.60 4.58
N LYS A 93 -16.96 -11.94 4.40
CA LYS A 93 -17.03 -10.61 3.76
C LYS A 93 -16.29 -9.55 4.57
N LEU A 94 -16.42 -9.60 5.90
CA LEU A 94 -15.73 -8.70 6.82
C LEU A 94 -14.21 -8.85 6.73
N SER A 95 -13.70 -10.08 6.73
CA SER A 95 -12.27 -10.32 6.56
C SER A 95 -11.78 -9.94 5.16
N ALA A 96 -12.54 -10.29 4.11
CA ALA A 96 -12.19 -10.00 2.73
C ALA A 96 -12.05 -8.49 2.48
N ILE A 97 -13.00 -7.67 2.95
CA ILE A 97 -12.92 -6.22 2.75
C ILE A 97 -11.73 -5.60 3.49
N LYS A 98 -11.39 -6.09 4.69
CA LYS A 98 -10.23 -5.62 5.46
C LYS A 98 -8.92 -5.97 4.76
N PHE A 99 -8.80 -7.20 4.27
CA PHE A 99 -7.64 -7.60 3.48
C PHE A 99 -7.52 -6.80 2.19
N LEU A 100 -8.61 -6.56 1.47
CA LEU A 100 -8.59 -5.77 0.26
C LEU A 100 -8.13 -4.32 0.51
N ILE A 101 -8.65 -3.67 1.57
CA ILE A 101 -8.23 -2.32 1.96
C ILE A 101 -6.72 -2.27 2.26
N HIS A 102 -6.20 -3.31 2.92
CA HIS A 102 -4.80 -3.40 3.30
C HIS A 102 -3.87 -3.68 2.10
N PHE A 103 -4.11 -4.78 1.38
CA PHE A 103 -3.22 -5.26 0.32
C PHE A 103 -3.15 -4.34 -0.90
N VAL A 104 -4.20 -3.56 -1.18
CA VAL A 104 -4.12 -2.54 -2.23
C VAL A 104 -3.15 -1.41 -1.82
N GLY A 105 -2.99 -1.14 -0.52
CA GLY A 105 -1.91 -0.27 -0.03
C GLY A 105 -0.55 -0.89 -0.33
N ASP A 106 -0.34 -2.14 0.12
CA ASP A 106 0.96 -2.82 0.07
C ASP A 106 1.52 -3.00 -1.33
N ILE A 107 0.68 -3.37 -2.29
CA ILE A 107 1.12 -3.54 -3.69
C ILE A 107 1.55 -2.22 -4.36
N HIS A 108 1.43 -1.10 -3.65
CA HIS A 108 1.96 0.19 -4.08
C HIS A 108 3.20 0.62 -3.29
N GLN A 109 3.65 -0.13 -2.29
CA GLN A 109 4.94 0.08 -1.64
C GLN A 109 6.01 -0.61 -2.50
N PRO A 110 6.92 0.12 -3.18
CA PRO A 110 7.86 -0.48 -4.14
C PRO A 110 8.65 -1.70 -3.63
N LEU A 111 9.07 -1.68 -2.36
CA LEU A 111 9.83 -2.74 -1.71
C LEU A 111 8.99 -3.96 -1.32
N HIS A 112 7.66 -3.89 -1.37
CA HIS A 112 6.77 -5.06 -1.24
C HIS A 112 6.76 -5.93 -2.49
N ASP A 113 7.10 -5.34 -3.63
CA ASP A 113 7.18 -6.01 -4.91
C ASP A 113 8.63 -6.38 -5.27
N GLU A 114 9.53 -6.47 -4.27
CA GLU A 114 10.96 -6.74 -4.45
C GLU A 114 11.46 -7.86 -3.51
N ALA A 115 12.33 -8.72 -4.02
CA ALA A 115 12.92 -9.83 -3.27
C ALA A 115 14.31 -9.49 -2.70
N LEU A 116 15.05 -8.57 -3.33
CA LEU A 116 16.38 -8.13 -2.92
C LEU A 116 16.38 -7.75 -1.44
N ASP A 117 17.31 -8.37 -0.69
CA ASP A 117 17.51 -8.09 0.73
C ASP A 117 16.21 -8.09 1.53
N VAL A 118 15.32 -9.02 1.18
CA VAL A 118 14.03 -9.19 1.86
C VAL A 118 13.16 -7.94 1.69
N GLY A 119 13.06 -7.43 0.46
CA GLY A 119 12.43 -6.13 0.22
C GLY A 119 13.15 -5.00 0.94
N GLY A 120 14.47 -5.08 1.09
CA GLY A 120 15.29 -4.09 1.80
C GLY A 120 15.27 -4.16 3.34
N ASN A 121 14.61 -5.17 3.95
CA ASN A 121 14.62 -5.33 5.41
C ASN A 121 16.02 -5.65 5.96
N THR A 122 16.91 -6.26 5.14
CA THR A 122 18.28 -6.55 5.56
C THR A 122 19.28 -5.46 5.17
N ILE A 123 18.85 -4.36 4.56
CA ILE A 123 19.68 -3.19 4.25
C ILE A 123 19.63 -2.25 5.46
N SER A 124 20.66 -2.28 6.30
CA SER A 124 20.74 -1.44 7.49
C SER A 124 21.05 0.01 7.14
N VAL A 125 20.27 0.94 7.69
CA VAL A 125 20.39 2.39 7.48
C VAL A 125 20.04 3.13 8.78
N THR A 126 20.25 4.44 8.84
CA THR A 126 19.67 5.27 9.89
C THR A 126 18.61 6.22 9.32
N TYR A 127 17.71 6.67 10.17
CA TYR A 127 16.78 7.74 9.82
C TYR A 127 16.64 8.68 11.02
N ASP A 128 17.06 9.94 10.83
CA ASP A 128 17.11 10.95 11.90
C ASP A 128 17.96 10.47 13.10
N GLY A 129 19.09 9.83 12.79
CA GLY A 129 20.03 9.28 13.77
C GLY A 129 19.63 7.96 14.44
N GLU A 130 18.45 7.42 14.15
CA GLU A 130 17.98 6.15 14.73
C GLU A 130 18.26 4.97 13.79
N ASP A 131 18.78 3.87 14.33
CA ASP A 131 19.05 2.63 13.60
C ASP A 131 17.76 1.98 13.08
N THR A 132 17.72 1.67 11.79
CA THR A 132 16.57 1.05 11.13
C THR A 132 17.00 0.28 9.88
N ASN A 133 16.06 -0.01 8.96
CA ASN A 133 16.35 -0.61 7.67
C ASN A 133 15.60 0.14 6.54
N LEU A 134 16.06 -0.05 5.30
CA LEU A 134 15.51 0.63 4.13
C LEU A 134 14.00 0.40 3.98
N HIS A 135 13.54 -0.81 4.20
CA HIS A 135 12.12 -1.16 4.11
C HIS A 135 11.27 -0.32 5.07
N HIS A 136 11.65 -0.33 6.35
CA HIS A 136 10.95 0.42 7.38
C HIS A 136 10.96 1.92 7.10
N VAL A 137 12.04 2.48 6.53
CA VAL A 137 12.12 3.91 6.14
C VAL A 137 11.01 4.28 5.16
N TRP A 138 10.77 3.43 4.15
CA TRP A 138 9.71 3.63 3.18
C TRP A 138 8.33 3.45 3.80
N ASP A 139 8.13 2.45 4.66
CA ASP A 139 6.82 2.20 5.27
C ASP A 139 6.36 3.33 6.20
N THR A 140 7.26 3.82 7.05
CA THR A 140 6.87 4.53 8.27
C THR A 140 7.41 5.96 8.34
N PRO A 141 8.70 6.22 8.61
CA PRO A 141 9.15 7.55 8.94
C PRO A 141 9.08 8.53 7.76
N MET A 142 9.26 8.10 6.50
CA MET A 142 9.02 8.98 5.34
C MET A 142 7.54 9.39 5.25
N VAL A 143 6.62 8.43 5.46
CA VAL A 143 5.18 8.67 5.43
C VAL A 143 4.75 9.57 6.58
N GLU A 144 5.23 9.30 7.80
CA GLU A 144 4.92 10.10 8.99
C GLU A 144 5.49 11.53 8.89
N SER A 145 6.68 11.69 8.28
CA SER A 145 7.27 13.00 7.98
C SER A 145 6.39 13.79 7.01
N LEU A 146 5.88 13.13 5.97
CA LEU A 146 4.95 13.73 5.00
C LEU A 146 3.59 14.08 5.62
N ALA A 147 3.08 13.24 6.50
CA ALA A 147 1.79 13.44 7.17
C ALA A 147 1.85 14.40 8.36
N GLY A 148 3.04 14.68 8.88
CA GLY A 148 3.26 15.50 10.08
C GLY A 148 2.89 14.77 11.39
N GLY A 149 2.98 13.44 11.41
CA GLY A 149 2.78 12.62 12.62
C GLY A 149 2.13 11.25 12.35
N SER A 150 2.02 10.45 13.41
CA SER A 150 1.71 9.00 13.39
C SER A 150 0.26 8.64 13.75
N THR A 151 -0.68 9.60 13.67
CA THR A 151 -2.06 9.40 14.13
C THR A 151 -3.05 9.26 12.97
N ILE A 152 -4.19 8.62 13.21
CA ILE A 152 -5.28 8.59 12.23
C ILE A 152 -5.79 9.99 11.82
N THR A 153 -5.65 10.99 12.70
CA THR A 153 -5.98 12.38 12.40
C THR A 153 -4.98 12.99 11.39
N THR A 154 -3.69 12.74 11.57
CA THR A 154 -2.66 13.19 10.62
C THR A 154 -2.78 12.43 9.30
N ALA A 155 -3.08 11.13 9.33
CA ALA A 155 -3.40 10.35 8.15
C ALA A 155 -4.60 10.93 7.37
N ARG A 156 -5.69 11.34 8.07
CA ARG A 156 -6.84 12.00 7.41
C ARG A 156 -6.47 13.34 6.80
N SER A 157 -5.69 14.16 7.50
CA SER A 157 -5.21 15.44 6.97
C SER A 157 -4.37 15.23 5.71
N TYR A 158 -3.45 14.27 5.75
CA TYR A 158 -2.58 13.96 4.63
C TYR A 158 -3.34 13.37 3.44
N ALA A 159 -4.28 12.46 3.67
CA ALA A 159 -5.18 11.96 2.64
C ALA A 159 -5.97 13.10 1.97
N THR A 160 -6.41 14.11 2.73
CA THR A 160 -7.08 15.28 2.16
C THR A 160 -6.17 16.05 1.20
N THR A 161 -4.87 16.17 1.51
CA THR A 161 -3.87 16.74 0.59
C THR A 161 -3.73 15.88 -0.68
N LEU A 162 -3.62 14.57 -0.55
CA LEU A 162 -3.52 13.64 -1.69
C LEU A 162 -4.79 13.68 -2.57
N THR A 163 -5.98 13.65 -1.98
CA THR A 163 -7.27 13.78 -2.67
C THR A 163 -7.34 15.10 -3.44
N SER A 164 -6.91 16.21 -2.83
CA SER A 164 -6.90 17.53 -3.49
C SER A 164 -5.98 17.54 -4.71
N ALA A 165 -4.78 16.95 -4.61
CA ALA A 165 -3.84 16.83 -5.72
C ALA A 165 -4.33 15.89 -6.84
N ILE A 166 -5.15 14.89 -6.52
CA ILE A 166 -5.84 14.10 -7.56
C ILE A 166 -6.87 14.97 -8.28
N GLN A 167 -7.68 15.73 -7.54
CA GLN A 167 -8.80 16.52 -8.06
C GLN A 167 -8.35 17.76 -8.86
N ASP A 168 -7.22 18.36 -8.51
CA ASP A 168 -6.67 19.53 -9.21
C ASP A 168 -5.90 19.16 -10.50
N GLY A 169 -5.73 17.87 -10.77
CA GLY A 169 -5.04 17.36 -11.95
C GLY A 169 -3.51 17.36 -11.84
N THR A 170 -2.94 17.49 -10.62
CA THR A 170 -1.51 17.27 -10.37
C THR A 170 -1.04 15.95 -10.95
N TRP A 171 -1.91 14.93 -10.87
CA TRP A 171 -1.72 13.65 -11.54
C TRP A 171 -2.83 13.39 -12.56
N SER A 172 -2.48 12.72 -13.67
CA SER A 172 -3.46 12.19 -14.63
C SER A 172 -4.13 10.92 -14.09
N ALA A 173 -4.82 11.04 -12.95
CA ALA A 173 -5.28 9.91 -12.14
C ALA A 173 -6.28 9.01 -12.86
N THR A 174 -7.11 9.56 -13.76
CA THR A 174 -8.06 8.78 -14.57
C THR A 174 -7.38 7.67 -15.40
N SER A 175 -6.12 7.88 -15.79
CA SER A 175 -5.34 6.85 -16.49
C SER A 175 -5.00 5.64 -15.61
N TRP A 176 -4.94 5.81 -14.29
CA TRP A 176 -4.58 4.77 -13.33
C TRP A 176 -5.59 3.63 -13.24
N THR A 177 -6.82 3.87 -13.69
CA THR A 177 -7.99 2.97 -13.57
C THR A 177 -8.63 2.65 -14.93
N SER A 178 -8.14 3.24 -16.02
CA SER A 178 -8.74 3.17 -17.36
C SER A 178 -8.92 1.77 -17.95
N ASP A 179 -8.06 0.82 -17.57
CA ASP A 179 -8.10 -0.58 -18.00
C ASP A 179 -8.36 -1.56 -16.83
N MET A 180 -8.90 -1.06 -15.72
CA MET A 180 -9.13 -1.85 -14.52
C MET A 180 -10.22 -2.92 -14.77
N THR A 181 -9.90 -4.15 -14.40
CA THR A 181 -10.83 -5.28 -14.34
C THR A 181 -10.58 -6.05 -13.05
N LEU A 182 -11.57 -6.80 -12.54
CA LEU A 182 -11.41 -7.66 -11.36
C LEU A 182 -10.65 -8.94 -11.72
N THR A 183 -9.39 -8.79 -12.10
CA THR A 183 -8.53 -9.88 -12.58
C THR A 183 -7.14 -9.80 -11.95
N GLN A 184 -6.49 -10.96 -11.86
CA GLN A 184 -5.10 -11.04 -11.42
C GLN A 184 -4.16 -10.20 -12.30
N SER A 185 -4.44 -10.06 -13.61
CA SER A 185 -3.63 -9.23 -14.50
C SER A 185 -3.62 -7.75 -14.10
N THR A 186 -4.73 -7.23 -13.59
CA THR A 186 -4.77 -5.84 -13.11
C THR A 186 -3.90 -5.65 -11.86
N VAL A 187 -3.97 -6.60 -10.92
CA VAL A 187 -3.15 -6.59 -9.70
C VAL A 187 -1.66 -6.72 -10.04
N LEU A 188 -1.28 -7.65 -10.92
CA LEU A 188 0.11 -7.82 -11.37
C LEU A 188 0.66 -6.58 -12.09
N LYS A 189 -0.19 -5.83 -12.80
CA LYS A 189 0.19 -4.54 -13.40
C LYS A 189 0.53 -3.51 -12.33
N TRP A 190 -0.21 -3.47 -11.21
CA TRP A 190 0.08 -2.55 -10.11
C TRP A 190 1.42 -2.89 -9.46
N ALA A 191 1.65 -4.16 -9.13
CA ALA A 191 2.93 -4.65 -8.60
C ALA A 191 4.10 -4.31 -9.53
N THR A 192 3.95 -4.55 -10.84
CA THR A 192 4.99 -4.23 -11.84
C THR A 192 5.31 -2.73 -11.87
N GLN A 193 4.30 -1.87 -11.69
CA GLN A 193 4.49 -0.42 -11.68
C GLN A 193 5.11 0.09 -10.39
N ALA A 194 4.77 -0.51 -9.25
CA ALA A 194 5.39 -0.20 -7.97
C ALA A 194 6.85 -0.69 -7.94
N ASN A 195 7.12 -1.94 -8.33
CA ASN A 195 8.47 -2.51 -8.44
C ASN A 195 9.39 -1.67 -9.36
N ALA A 196 8.85 -1.08 -10.44
CA ALA A 196 9.66 -0.23 -11.32
C ALA A 196 10.34 0.94 -10.58
N TYR A 197 9.72 1.46 -9.52
CA TYR A 197 10.32 2.50 -8.68
C TYR A 197 11.53 2.02 -7.90
N VAL A 198 11.70 0.72 -7.65
CA VAL A 198 12.89 0.19 -6.97
C VAL A 198 14.16 0.59 -7.71
N CYS A 199 14.18 0.34 -9.02
CA CYS A 199 15.33 0.64 -9.86
C CYS A 199 15.39 2.10 -10.32
N SER A 200 14.25 2.80 -10.44
CA SER A 200 14.25 4.17 -10.92
C SER A 200 14.42 5.22 -9.82
N ASP A 201 14.12 4.85 -8.56
CA ASP A 201 14.00 5.79 -7.46
C ASP A 201 14.52 5.25 -6.12
N VAL A 202 14.08 4.09 -5.64
CA VAL A 202 14.43 3.60 -4.29
C VAL A 202 15.94 3.40 -4.12
N ILE A 203 16.57 2.71 -5.07
CA ILE A 203 18.01 2.40 -5.06
C ILE A 203 18.60 2.44 -6.48
N PRO A 204 18.51 3.56 -7.21
CA PRO A 204 18.97 3.66 -8.60
C PRO A 204 20.48 3.42 -8.75
N GLU A 205 21.24 3.73 -7.70
CA GLU A 205 22.69 3.54 -7.62
C GLU A 205 23.10 2.22 -6.94
N GLY A 206 22.13 1.41 -6.50
CA GLY A 206 22.35 0.13 -5.81
C GLY A 206 22.41 0.25 -4.28
N VAL A 207 22.52 -0.91 -3.59
CA VAL A 207 22.48 -1.02 -2.13
C VAL A 207 23.61 -0.23 -1.45
N ASP A 208 24.82 -0.29 -2.00
CA ASP A 208 26.00 0.41 -1.47
C ASP A 208 25.81 1.94 -1.36
N ALA A 209 24.86 2.51 -2.11
CA ALA A 209 24.57 3.94 -2.07
C ALA A 209 23.72 4.36 -0.85
N VAL A 210 23.01 3.41 -0.24
CA VAL A 210 22.09 3.67 0.89
C VAL A 210 22.51 2.97 2.18
N GLU A 211 23.20 1.83 2.09
CA GLU A 211 23.59 1.05 3.27
C GLU A 211 24.51 1.85 4.21
N GLY A 212 24.16 1.86 5.49
CA GLY A 212 24.86 2.61 6.54
C GLY A 212 24.72 4.14 6.45
N GLN A 213 23.88 4.67 5.55
CA GLN A 213 23.63 6.10 5.43
C GLN A 213 22.42 6.54 6.27
N ASP A 214 22.37 7.84 6.59
CA ASP A 214 21.17 8.47 7.14
C ASP A 214 20.25 8.95 6.02
N LEU A 215 19.05 8.38 5.95
CA LEU A 215 18.11 8.62 4.86
C LEU A 215 17.15 9.79 5.13
N SER A 216 17.26 10.50 6.26
CA SER A 216 16.32 11.57 6.66
C SER A 216 16.51 12.92 5.96
N THR A 217 17.55 13.06 5.12
CA THR A 217 17.92 14.34 4.49
C THR A 217 17.78 14.30 2.97
N THR A 218 18.90 14.24 2.22
CA THR A 218 18.89 14.27 0.75
C THR A 218 18.09 13.12 0.16
N TYR A 219 18.25 11.91 0.72
CA TYR A 219 17.45 10.75 0.31
C TYR A 219 15.94 11.04 0.48
N TYR A 220 15.51 11.48 1.66
CA TYR A 220 14.12 11.87 1.89
C TYR A 220 13.62 12.91 0.86
N ASP A 221 14.38 13.99 0.64
CA ASP A 221 13.99 15.06 -0.28
C ASP A 221 13.85 14.56 -1.72
N ASP A 222 14.76 13.70 -2.16
CA ASP A 222 14.78 13.13 -3.51
C ASP A 222 13.68 12.10 -3.72
N HIS A 223 13.31 11.31 -2.70
CA HIS A 223 12.45 10.12 -2.87
C HIS A 223 11.01 10.28 -2.35
N ASN A 224 10.72 11.27 -1.50
CA ASN A 224 9.38 11.43 -0.90
C ASN A 224 8.25 11.64 -1.92
N HIS A 225 8.60 12.05 -3.15
CA HIS A 225 7.63 12.24 -4.22
C HIS A 225 7.03 10.91 -4.71
N VAL A 226 7.79 9.81 -4.66
CA VAL A 226 7.30 8.46 -4.99
C VAL A 226 6.32 7.97 -3.94
N VAL A 227 6.60 8.20 -2.65
CA VAL A 227 5.68 7.88 -1.55
C VAL A 227 4.33 8.59 -1.77
N LYS A 228 4.33 9.90 -2.06
CA LYS A 228 3.10 10.68 -2.33
C LYS A 228 2.26 10.07 -3.45
N ILE A 229 2.87 9.80 -4.62
CA ILE A 229 2.12 9.31 -5.77
C ILE A 229 1.64 7.86 -5.57
N GLN A 230 2.42 7.02 -4.88
CA GLN A 230 2.02 5.63 -4.64
C GLN A 230 0.87 5.53 -3.64
N LEU A 231 0.86 6.33 -2.56
CA LEU A 231 -0.27 6.39 -1.63
C LEU A 231 -1.54 6.94 -2.31
N ALA A 232 -1.41 8.01 -3.10
CA ALA A 232 -2.52 8.57 -3.88
C ALA A 232 -3.09 7.54 -4.88
N ARG A 233 -2.20 6.88 -5.63
CA ARG A 233 -2.54 5.86 -6.63
C ARG A 233 -3.21 4.64 -5.99
N ALA A 234 -2.71 4.18 -4.84
CA ALA A 234 -3.29 3.09 -4.09
C ALA A 234 -4.73 3.40 -3.65
N GLY A 235 -4.95 4.56 -3.02
CA GLY A 235 -6.29 4.94 -2.55
C GLY A 235 -7.29 5.12 -3.69
N TYR A 236 -6.86 5.74 -4.79
CA TYR A 236 -7.70 5.93 -5.96
C TYR A 236 -8.04 4.59 -6.67
N ARG A 237 -7.08 3.67 -6.77
CA ARG A 237 -7.32 2.32 -7.28
C ARG A 237 -8.21 1.49 -6.37
N LEU A 238 -8.02 1.59 -5.06
CA LEU A 238 -8.87 0.93 -4.08
C LEU A 238 -10.33 1.40 -4.25
N ALA A 239 -10.57 2.71 -4.38
CA ALA A 239 -11.91 3.23 -4.65
C ALA A 239 -12.51 2.67 -5.94
N ALA A 240 -11.76 2.72 -7.05
CA ALA A 240 -12.21 2.19 -8.33
C ALA A 240 -12.49 0.68 -8.30
N TRP A 241 -11.67 -0.09 -7.58
CA TRP A 241 -11.84 -1.54 -7.43
C TRP A 241 -13.09 -1.87 -6.62
N LEU A 242 -13.30 -1.15 -5.51
CA LEU A 242 -14.50 -1.28 -4.67
C LEU A 242 -15.76 -0.87 -5.44
N ASN A 243 -15.70 0.21 -6.22
CA ASN A 243 -16.78 0.62 -7.11
C ASN A 243 -17.08 -0.46 -8.14
N LEU A 244 -16.05 -1.10 -8.71
CA LEU A 244 -16.23 -2.15 -9.70
C LEU A 244 -16.89 -3.40 -9.09
N ILE A 245 -16.50 -3.78 -7.86
CA ILE A 245 -17.14 -4.87 -7.09
C ILE A 245 -18.62 -4.58 -6.85
N VAL A 246 -18.97 -3.37 -6.40
CA VAL A 246 -20.33 -3.07 -5.93
C VAL A 246 -21.26 -2.64 -7.06
N THR A 247 -20.75 -1.86 -8.02
CA THR A 247 -21.57 -1.16 -9.03
C THR A 247 -21.34 -1.67 -10.45
N GLY A 248 -20.31 -2.48 -10.69
CA GLY A 248 -19.94 -2.93 -12.04
C GLY A 248 -19.25 -1.86 -12.90
N SER A 249 -18.88 -0.72 -12.31
CA SER A 249 -18.11 0.35 -12.95
C SER A 249 -17.05 0.87 -12.00
N THR A 250 -15.90 1.32 -12.51
CA THR A 250 -14.90 2.01 -11.69
C THR A 250 -15.45 3.32 -11.10
N GLY A 251 -16.52 3.86 -11.70
CA GLY A 251 -17.35 4.90 -11.09
C GLY A 251 -16.74 6.29 -11.17
N GLY A 252 -16.47 6.79 -12.39
CA GLY A 252 -16.18 8.22 -12.66
C GLY A 252 -15.03 8.85 -11.86
N VAL A 253 -14.28 8.05 -11.11
CA VAL A 253 -12.95 8.37 -10.61
C VAL A 253 -12.07 8.64 -11.80
#